data_AF-A0ABD6H9A6-F1
#
_entry.id   AF-A0ABD6H9A6-F1
#
_cell.length_a   1.000
_cell.length_b   1.000
_cell.length_c   1.000
_cell.angle_alpha   90.00
_cell.angle_beta   90.00
_cell.angle_gamma   90.00
#
_symmetry.space_group_name_H-M   'P 1'
#
loop_
_entity.id
_entity.type
_entity.pdbx_description
1 polymer ?
#
loop_
_entity_poly.entity_id
_entity_poly.type
_entity_poly.pdbx_seq_one_letter_code
_entity_poly.pdbx_strand_id
1 'polypeptide(L)' 'MSTDQSRHDTILAALIAEFSAEGCTISTDEGVTYAYISDAAQAKTVGAVSLSEINLSALADQIDRRIK' A
#
# COMPACT_ATOMS: atom_id res chain seq x y z
N MET A 1 -4.33 23.78 6.09
CA MET A 1 -3.90 22.46 5.59
C MET A 1 -4.18 22.45 4.10
N SER A 2 -3.14 22.28 3.29
CA SER A 2 -3.17 22.49 1.84
C SER A 2 -3.94 21.38 1.13
N THR A 3 -4.74 21.75 0.14
CA THR A 3 -5.62 20.86 -0.63
C THR A 3 -4.89 19.67 -1.27
N ASP A 4 -3.60 19.83 -1.59
CA ASP A 4 -2.77 18.76 -2.16
C ASP A 4 -2.45 17.65 -1.14
N GLN A 5 -2.22 18.00 0.13
CA GLN A 5 -2.06 16.97 1.19
C GLN A 5 -3.35 16.15 1.32
N SER A 6 -4.52 16.81 1.25
CA SER A 6 -5.80 16.12 1.29
C SER A 6 -6.01 15.18 0.11
N ARG A 7 -5.49 15.48 -1.09
CA ARG A 7 -5.61 14.62 -2.26
C ARG A 7 -4.70 13.41 -2.15
N HIS A 8 -3.43 13.62 -1.83
CA HIS A 8 -2.48 12.54 -1.57
C HIS A 8 -3.03 11.56 -0.52
N ASP A 9 -3.53 12.08 0.61
CA ASP A 9 -4.06 11.25 1.70
C ASP A 9 -5.31 10.45 1.26
N THR A 10 -6.13 11.03 0.39
CA THR A 10 -7.29 10.33 -0.20
C THR A 10 -6.85 9.19 -1.12
N ILE A 11 -5.84 9.43 -1.97
CA ILE A 11 -5.28 8.40 -2.86
C ILE A 11 -4.66 7.28 -2.02
N LEU A 12 -3.87 7.63 -1.01
CA LEU A 12 -3.24 6.67 -0.11
C LEU A 12 -4.29 5.83 0.62
N ALA A 13 -5.37 6.43 1.14
CA ALA A 13 -6.46 5.71 1.77
C ALA A 13 -7.15 4.73 0.79
N ALA A 14 -7.35 5.14 -0.46
CA ALA A 14 -7.92 4.27 -1.48
C ALA A 14 -7.00 3.07 -1.82
N LEU A 15 -5.69 3.31 -1.94
CA LEU A 15 -4.71 2.23 -2.14
C LEU A 15 -4.71 1.25 -0.97
N ILE A 16 -4.70 1.74 0.27
CA ILE A 16 -4.75 0.89 1.46
C ILE A 16 -6.01 0.02 1.45
N ALA A 17 -7.17 0.60 1.12
CA ALA A 17 -8.43 -0.13 1.06
C ALA A 17 -8.41 -1.24 0.00
N GLU A 18 -7.91 -0.94 -1.20
CA GLU A 18 -7.82 -1.91 -2.31
C GLU A 18 -6.89 -3.08 -1.96
N PHE A 19 -5.65 -2.79 -1.57
CA PHE A 19 -4.66 -3.82 -1.25
C PHE A 19 -5.10 -4.66 -0.03
N SER A 20 -5.76 -4.05 0.96
CA SER A 20 -6.33 -4.80 2.09
C SER A 20 -7.46 -5.73 1.65
N ALA A 21 -8.31 -5.31 0.69
CA ALA A 21 -9.39 -6.13 0.15
C ALA A 21 -8.87 -7.32 -0.66
N GLU A 22 -7.71 -7.17 -1.32
CA GLU A 22 -7.00 -8.26 -1.99
C GLU A 22 -6.30 -9.23 -1.02
N GLY A 23 -6.33 -8.95 0.29
CA GLY A 23 -5.70 -9.78 1.32
C GLY A 23 -4.21 -9.50 1.54
N CYS A 24 -3.71 -8.36 1.08
CA CYS A 24 -2.34 -7.92 1.38
C CYS A 24 -2.24 -7.44 2.83
N THR A 25 -1.09 -7.70 3.46
CA THR A 25 -0.81 -7.15 4.79
C THR A 25 -0.32 -5.71 4.62
N ILE A 26 -0.96 -4.76 5.29
CA ILE A 26 -0.52 -3.36 5.29
C ILE A 26 0.31 -3.07 6.53
N SER A 27 1.45 -2.42 6.36
CA SER A 27 2.28 -1.92 7.45
C SER A 27 2.71 -0.49 7.19
N THR A 28 2.94 0.25 8.26
CA THR A 28 3.49 1.60 8.19
C THR A 28 4.80 1.62 8.96
N ASP A 29 5.87 2.02 8.29
CA ASP A 29 7.21 2.15 8.88
C ASP A 29 7.78 3.53 8.55
N GLU A 30 8.29 4.23 9.55
CA GLU A 30 8.81 5.62 9.46
C GLU A 30 7.88 6.61 8.70
N GLY A 31 6.56 6.41 8.77
CA GLY A 31 5.57 7.25 8.08
C GLY A 31 5.32 6.88 6.61
N VAL A 32 5.97 5.83 6.12
CA VAL A 32 5.76 5.27 4.78
C VAL A 32 4.88 4.04 4.90
N THR A 33 3.85 3.95 4.05
CA THR A 33 2.92 2.81 4.07
C THR A 33 3.29 1.81 2.98
N TYR A 34 3.37 0.54 3.36
CA TYR A 34 3.71 -0.58 2.50
C TYR A 34 2.58 -1.62 2.48
N ALA A 35 2.33 -2.20 1.31
CA ALA A 35 1.54 -3.41 1.16
C ALA A 35 2.48 -4.61 0.92
N TYR A 36 2.31 -5.67 1.69
CA TYR A 36 3.01 -6.93 1.53
C TYR A 36 2.14 -7.94 0.81
N ILE A 37 2.62 -8.40 -0.34
CA ILE A 37 1.97 -9.45 -1.11
C ILE A 37 2.48 -10.79 -0.57
N SER A 38 1.57 -11.55 0.03
CA SER A 38 1.84 -12.91 0.50
C SER A 38 1.13 -13.90 -0.41
N ASP A 39 1.86 -14.94 -0.84
CA ASP A 39 1.25 -16.06 -1.55
C ASP A 39 0.55 -16.95 -0.53
N ALA A 40 -0.78 -16.78 -0.42
CA ALA A 40 -1.63 -17.57 0.45
C ALA A 40 -1.54 -19.09 0.15
N ALA A 41 -1.15 -19.48 -1.07
CA ALA A 41 -0.95 -20.89 -1.42
C ALA A 41 0.32 -21.47 -0.77
N GLN A 42 1.35 -20.64 -0.54
CA GLN A 42 2.59 -21.06 0.11
C GLN A 42 2.60 -20.91 1.63
N ALA A 43 1.75 -20.03 2.19
CA ALA A 43 1.64 -19.79 3.63
C ALA A 43 1.24 -21.05 4.45
N LYS A 44 0.66 -22.07 3.80
CA LYS A 44 0.22 -23.32 4.46
C LYS A 44 1.36 -24.30 4.76
N THR A 45 2.54 -24.14 4.16
CA THR A 45 3.59 -25.17 4.18
C THR A 45 4.83 -24.75 4.96
N VAL A 46 5.17 -23.45 4.96
CA VAL A 46 6.32 -22.89 5.68
C VAL A 46 5.92 -21.46 6.04
N GLY A 47 6.15 -21.02 7.28
CA GLY A 47 5.73 -19.70 7.78
C GLY A 47 5.85 -18.58 6.74
N ALA A 48 4.75 -17.81 6.59
CA ALA A 48 4.50 -16.89 5.49
C ALA A 48 5.76 -16.18 4.95
N VAL A 49 6.13 -16.51 3.71
CA VAL A 49 7.18 -15.80 2.97
C VAL A 49 6.52 -14.59 2.29
N SER A 50 6.86 -13.37 2.73
CA SER A 50 6.52 -12.15 2.01
C SER A 50 7.30 -12.13 0.70
N LEU A 51 6.62 -12.16 -0.44
CA LEU A 51 7.28 -12.27 -1.74
C LEU A 51 7.66 -10.90 -2.31
N SER A 52 6.92 -9.85 -1.94
CA SER A 52 7.15 -8.49 -2.43
C SER A 52 6.51 -7.46 -1.51
N GLU A 53 7.15 -6.30 -1.39
CA GLU A 53 6.62 -5.11 -0.73
C GLU A 53 6.37 -4.00 -1.75
N ILE A 54 5.25 -3.30 -1.61
CA ILE A 54 4.87 -2.17 -2.46
C ILE A 54 4.74 -0.94 -1.60
N ASN A 55 5.54 0.09 -1.87
CA ASN A 55 5.44 1.39 -1.21
C ASN A 55 4.21 2.16 -1.73
N LEU A 56 3.13 2.15 -0.94
CA LEU A 56 1.88 2.82 -1.27
C LEU A 56 1.99 4.34 -1.20
N SER A 57 2.84 4.88 -0.32
CA SER A 57 3.08 6.34 -0.26
C SER A 57 3.73 6.85 -1.56
N ALA A 58 4.75 6.15 -2.06
CA ALA A 58 5.39 6.49 -3.33
C ALA A 58 4.44 6.30 -4.52
N LEU A 59 3.54 5.32 -4.48
CA LEU A 59 2.53 5.12 -5.50
C LEU A 59 1.48 6.25 -5.47
N ALA A 60 1.04 6.67 -4.28
CA ALA A 60 0.13 7.80 -4.09
C ALA A 60 0.74 9.09 -4.65
N ASP A 61 2.02 9.36 -4.36
CA ASP A 61 2.78 10.48 -4.93
C ASP A 61 2.80 10.44 -6.47
N GLN A 62 3.02 9.27 -7.07
CA GLN A 62 3.06 9.12 -8.53
C GLN A 62 1.69 9.36 -9.17
N ILE A 63 0.62 8.91 -8.52
CA ILE A 63 -0.76 9.10 -8.98
C ILE A 63 -1.13 10.58 -8.87
N ASP A 64 -0.88 11.21 -7.72
CA ASP A 64 -1.18 12.63 -7.48
C ASP A 64 -0.48 13.53 -8.52
N ARG A 65 0.80 13.24 -8.84
CA ARG A 65 1.55 13.97 -9.88
C ARG A 65 0.99 13.81 -11.29
N ARG A 66 0.33 12.69 -11.60
CA ARG A 66 -0.19 12.36 -12.94
C ARG A 66 -1.60 12.89 -13.18
N ILE A 67 -2.39 13.16 -12.14
CA ILE A 67 -3.78 13.64 -12.26
C ILE A 67 -3.84 15.19 -12.39
N LYS A 68 -2.79 15.82 -12.96
CA LYS A 68 -2.76 17.28 -13.18
C LYS A 68 -3.71 17.74 -14.28
#